data_AF-A0A842MZA2-F1
#
_entry.id   AF-A0A842MZA2-F1
#
_cell.length_a   1.000
_cell.length_b   1.000
_cell.length_c   1.000
_cell.angle_alpha   90.00
_cell.angle_beta   90.00
_cell.angle_gamma   90.00
#
_symmetry.space_group_name_H-M   'P 1'
#
loop_
_entity.id
_entity.type
_entity.pdbx_description
1 polymer ?
#
loop_
_entity_poly.entity_id
_entity_poly.type
_entity_poly.pdbx_seq_one_letter_code
_entity_poly.pdbx_strand_id
1 'polypeptide(L)'
;KGEIDGAWVAEPGASMLEIELGGKRLFHEEELWPNNEFASVLVIGNTDYVEKNKIFFIPFLNSHHSTAAWIDSNPTETRIIFNDFLNSYLGQSLSDDIVDVALSNITITADPKTTSVFIFAERADALGYLGRNGYDLSEIFPYFDINSIPEEDT
;
A
#
# COMPACT_ATOMS: atom_id res chain seq x y z
N LYS A 1 -20.03 -5.22 25.34
CA LYS A 1 -20.98 -5.57 24.26
C LYS A 1 -20.21 -6.41 23.25
N GLY A 2 -20.60 -7.67 23.05
CA GLY A 2 -20.04 -8.58 22.04
C GLY A 2 -21.00 -8.69 20.86
N GLU A 3 -21.27 -7.57 20.22
CA GLU A 3 -22.18 -7.50 19.06
C GLU A 3 -21.46 -7.89 17.75
N ILE A 4 -20.13 -8.03 17.80
CA ILE A 4 -19.26 -8.34 16.66
C ILE A 4 -18.34 -9.50 17.06
N ASP A 5 -18.37 -10.59 16.30
CA ASP A 5 -17.59 -11.81 16.57
C ASP A 5 -16.18 -11.78 15.95
N GLY A 6 -15.94 -10.88 14.99
CA GLY A 6 -14.65 -10.72 14.32
C GLY A 6 -14.59 -9.48 13.43
N ALA A 7 -13.38 -9.07 13.06
CA ALA A 7 -13.14 -7.93 12.19
C ALA A 7 -12.06 -8.27 11.16
N TRP A 8 -12.20 -7.71 9.97
CA TRP A 8 -11.17 -7.69 8.93
C TRP A 8 -10.57 -6.29 8.92
N VAL A 9 -9.30 -6.17 9.30
CA VAL A 9 -8.65 -4.87 9.55
C VAL A 9 -7.24 -4.90 8.96
N ALA A 10 -6.80 -3.78 8.39
CA ALA A 10 -5.43 -3.60 7.94
C ALA A 10 -4.46 -3.39 9.13
N GLU A 11 -3.17 -3.55 8.88
CA GLU A 11 -2.13 -3.20 9.84
C GLU A 11 -2.03 -1.67 10.04
N PRO A 12 -1.65 -1.18 11.24
CA PRO A 12 -1.32 -1.93 12.45
C PRO A 12 -2.55 -2.39 13.27
N GLY A 13 -3.76 -2.08 12.81
CA GLY A 13 -5.00 -2.36 13.53
C GLY A 13 -5.18 -3.85 13.85
N ALA A 14 -4.85 -4.75 12.92
CA ALA A 14 -4.89 -6.18 13.18
C ALA A 14 -3.92 -6.60 14.30
N SER A 15 -2.68 -6.10 14.30
CA SER A 15 -1.71 -6.35 15.37
C SER A 15 -2.17 -5.77 16.72
N MET A 16 -2.80 -4.60 16.73
CA MET A 16 -3.38 -4.03 17.95
C MET A 16 -4.49 -4.91 18.53
N LEU A 17 -5.41 -5.40 17.69
CA LEU A 17 -6.49 -6.29 18.14
C LEU A 17 -5.94 -7.57 18.76
N GLU A 18 -4.88 -8.13 18.17
CA GLU A 18 -4.24 -9.35 18.65
C GLU A 18 -3.47 -9.13 19.96
N ILE A 19 -2.59 -8.14 19.99
CA ILE A 19 -1.65 -7.91 21.09
C ILE A 19 -2.32 -7.23 22.28
N GLU A 20 -3.09 -6.16 22.06
CA GLU A 20 -3.66 -5.35 23.15
C GLU A 20 -5.01 -5.87 23.64
N LEU A 21 -5.83 -6.39 22.71
CA LEU A 21 -7.20 -6.81 23.03
C LEU A 21 -7.37 -8.33 23.14
N GLY A 22 -6.29 -9.10 22.96
CA GLY A 22 -6.29 -10.55 23.08
C GLY A 22 -7.12 -11.24 21.99
N GLY A 23 -7.32 -10.57 20.85
CA GLY A 23 -7.93 -11.15 19.66
C GLY A 23 -7.11 -12.31 19.12
N LYS A 24 -7.76 -13.21 18.38
CA LYS A 24 -7.09 -14.33 17.72
C LYS A 24 -7.17 -14.15 16.21
N ARG A 25 -6.02 -14.06 15.55
CA ARG A 25 -5.93 -14.04 14.09
C ARG A 25 -6.46 -15.37 13.53
N LEU A 26 -7.37 -15.27 12.57
CA LEU A 26 -7.99 -16.45 11.93
C LEU A 26 -7.25 -16.88 10.66
N PHE A 27 -6.82 -15.91 9.85
CA PHE A 27 -6.02 -16.09 8.65
C PHE A 27 -5.36 -14.76 8.30
N HIS A 28 -4.39 -14.77 7.40
CA HIS A 28 -3.85 -13.57 6.78
C HIS A 28 -4.46 -13.36 5.38
N GLU A 29 -4.82 -12.13 5.03
CA GLU A 29 -5.54 -11.85 3.79
C GLU A 29 -4.78 -12.33 2.55
N GLU A 30 -3.45 -12.23 2.54
CA GLU A 30 -2.62 -12.65 1.43
C GLU A 30 -2.82 -14.12 1.05
N GLU A 31 -3.22 -14.99 1.99
CA GLU A 31 -3.55 -16.40 1.73
C GLU A 31 -4.72 -16.57 0.73
N LEU A 32 -5.51 -15.51 0.51
CA LEU A 32 -6.65 -15.47 -0.44
C LEU A 32 -6.26 -14.96 -1.84
N TRP A 33 -4.97 -14.66 -2.06
CA TRP A 33 -4.45 -14.07 -3.28
C TRP A 33 -3.43 -14.97 -3.97
N PRO A 34 -3.35 -14.96 -5.31
CA PRO A 34 -2.29 -15.67 -6.03
C PRO A 34 -0.91 -15.23 -5.54
N ASN A 35 0.00 -16.20 -5.38
CA ASN A 35 1.36 -16.00 -4.88
C ASN A 35 1.46 -15.42 -3.46
N ASN A 36 0.37 -15.37 -2.71
CA ASN A 36 0.28 -14.70 -1.41
C ASN A 36 0.68 -13.22 -1.47
N GLU A 37 0.26 -12.50 -2.51
CA GLU A 37 0.56 -11.08 -2.68
C GLU A 37 -0.63 -10.31 -3.26
N PHE A 38 -0.87 -9.11 -2.74
CA PHE A 38 -1.84 -8.17 -3.29
C PHE A 38 -1.46 -6.73 -2.97
N ALA A 39 -1.90 -5.80 -3.82
CA ALA A 39 -1.79 -4.37 -3.53
C ALA A 39 -2.89 -3.96 -2.56
N SER A 40 -2.51 -3.59 -1.34
CA SER A 40 -3.41 -2.94 -0.36
C SER A 40 -3.43 -1.42 -0.51
N VAL A 41 -2.34 -0.83 -1.03
CA VAL A 41 -2.17 0.61 -1.26
C VAL A 41 -1.53 0.82 -2.62
N LEU A 42 -2.02 1.79 -3.38
CA LEU A 42 -1.49 2.17 -4.69
C LEU A 42 -1.27 3.69 -4.74
N VAL A 43 -0.18 4.10 -5.40
CA VAL A 43 -0.02 5.50 -5.82
C VAL A 43 -0.78 5.70 -7.12
N ILE A 44 -1.75 6.62 -7.10
CA ILE A 44 -2.61 6.92 -8.25
C ILE A 44 -2.44 8.38 -8.63
N GLY A 45 -2.28 8.64 -9.93
CA GLY A 45 -2.19 9.97 -10.50
C GLY A 45 -3.29 10.22 -11.53
N ASN A 46 -3.66 11.48 -11.71
CA ASN A 46 -4.51 11.88 -12.84
C ASN A 46 -3.70 11.78 -14.14
N THR A 47 -4.20 11.03 -15.13
CA THR A 47 -3.49 10.75 -16.39
C THR A 47 -3.03 12.01 -17.11
N ASP A 48 -3.93 12.95 -17.39
CA ASP A 48 -3.59 14.20 -18.10
C ASP A 48 -2.48 14.99 -17.40
N TYR A 49 -2.53 15.05 -16.07
CA TYR A 49 -1.55 15.78 -15.29
C TYR A 49 -0.19 15.07 -15.32
N VAL A 50 -0.17 13.75 -15.16
CA VAL A 50 1.05 12.94 -15.20
C VAL A 50 1.74 13.04 -16.56
N GLU A 51 0.99 12.96 -17.65
CA GLU A 51 1.52 13.07 -19.01
C GLU A 51 2.13 14.44 -19.32
N LYS A 52 1.47 15.52 -18.86
CA LYS A 52 1.96 16.89 -19.08
C LYS A 52 3.16 17.25 -18.20
N ASN A 53 3.35 16.55 -17.09
CA ASN A 53 4.32 16.92 -16.04
C ASN A 53 5.34 15.81 -15.76
N LYS A 54 5.71 15.00 -16.76
CA LYS A 54 6.63 13.86 -16.61
C LYS A 54 7.95 14.20 -15.91
N ILE A 55 8.46 15.42 -16.12
CA ILE A 55 9.67 15.94 -15.48
C ILE A 55 9.61 15.90 -13.94
N PHE A 56 8.42 16.05 -13.34
CA PHE A 56 8.24 15.95 -11.90
C PHE A 56 7.93 14.53 -11.44
N PHE A 57 7.20 13.77 -12.25
CA PHE A 57 6.75 12.42 -11.88
C PHE A 57 7.85 11.38 -11.90
N ILE A 58 8.78 11.44 -12.84
CA ILE A 58 9.84 10.42 -12.91
C ILE A 58 10.80 10.53 -11.71
N PRO A 59 11.29 11.73 -11.31
CA PRO A 59 12.03 11.88 -10.06
C PRO A 59 11.25 11.44 -8.83
N PHE A 60 9.94 11.74 -8.78
CA PHE A 60 9.08 11.29 -7.69
C PHE A 60 9.01 9.75 -7.60
N LEU A 61 8.81 9.05 -8.72
CA LEU A 61 8.77 7.58 -8.76
C LEU A 61 10.12 6.96 -8.37
N ASN A 62 11.24 7.55 -8.81
CA ASN A 62 12.58 7.12 -8.38
C ASN A 62 12.79 7.31 -6.87
N SER A 63 12.35 8.45 -6.33
CA SER A 63 12.36 8.70 -4.89
C SER A 63 11.49 7.69 -4.15
N HIS A 64 10.27 7.42 -4.64
CA HIS A 64 9.35 6.46 -4.04
C HIS A 64 9.96 5.05 -3.98
N HIS A 65 10.53 4.58 -5.10
CA HIS A 65 11.25 3.30 -5.15
C HIS A 65 12.42 3.25 -4.15
N SER A 66 13.23 4.31 -4.10
CA SER A 66 14.37 4.38 -3.18
C SER A 66 13.93 4.40 -1.72
N THR A 67 12.85 5.12 -1.40
CA THR A 67 12.26 5.15 -0.06
C THR A 67 11.69 3.80 0.33
N ALA A 68 10.97 3.11 -0.56
CA ALA A 68 10.45 1.77 -0.29
C ALA A 68 11.58 0.78 0.03
N ALA A 69 12.65 0.77 -0.78
CA ALA A 69 13.83 -0.05 -0.52
C ALA A 69 14.55 0.33 0.79
N TRP A 70 14.60 1.62 1.12
CA TRP A 70 15.16 2.08 2.39
C TRP A 70 14.34 1.59 3.58
N ILE A 71 13.01 1.66 3.53
CA ILE A 71 12.13 1.19 4.61
C ILE A 71 12.38 -0.29 4.90
N ASP A 72 12.40 -1.13 3.85
CA ASP A 72 12.66 -2.56 3.97
C ASP A 72 14.04 -2.87 4.59
N SER A 73 15.05 -2.05 4.27
CA SER A 73 16.41 -2.22 4.79
C SER A 73 16.65 -1.63 6.18
N ASN A 74 15.73 -0.83 6.72
CA ASN A 74 15.91 -0.06 7.96
C ASN A 74 14.69 -0.22 8.90
N PRO A 75 14.40 -1.42 9.41
CA PRO A 75 13.17 -1.68 10.19
C PRO A 75 13.12 -0.90 11.50
N THR A 76 14.24 -0.78 12.21
CA THR A 76 14.29 -0.06 13.50
C THR A 76 14.02 1.43 13.31
N GLU A 77 14.70 2.05 12.34
CA GLU A 77 14.53 3.47 12.00
C GLU A 77 13.12 3.73 11.46
N THR A 78 12.58 2.82 10.65
CA THR A 78 11.19 2.88 10.18
C THR A 78 10.21 2.91 11.34
N ARG A 79 10.36 2.01 12.32
CA ARG A 79 9.52 2.00 13.52
C ARG A 79 9.58 3.34 14.24
N ILE A 80 10.78 3.87 14.50
CA ILE A 80 10.98 5.12 15.23
C ILE A 80 10.28 6.26 14.48
N ILE A 81 10.54 6.41 13.17
CA ILE A 81 9.94 7.46 12.34
C ILE A 81 8.41 7.35 12.33
N PHE A 82 7.88 6.13 12.20
CA PHE A 82 6.44 5.89 12.22
C PHE A 82 5.82 6.28 13.56
N ASN A 83 6.42 5.88 14.68
CA ASN A 83 5.92 6.19 16.02
C ASN A 83 6.03 7.68 16.36
N ASP A 84 7.09 8.35 15.90
CA ASP A 84 7.24 9.80 16.03
C ASP A 84 6.15 10.53 15.25
N PHE A 85 5.86 10.09 14.01
CA PHE A 85 4.76 10.62 13.21
C PHE A 85 3.41 10.43 13.92
N LEU A 86 3.11 9.20 14.37
CA LEU A 86 1.86 8.91 15.07
C LEU A 86 1.69 9.77 16.32
N ASN A 87 2.73 9.94 17.13
CA ASN A 87 2.68 10.81 18.30
C ASN A 87 2.42 12.27 17.92
N SER A 88 3.08 12.77 16.88
CA SER A 88 2.89 14.15 16.41
C SER A 88 1.48 14.40 15.87
N TYR A 89 0.87 13.40 15.22
CA TYR A 89 -0.39 13.54 14.51
C TYR A 89 -1.61 13.16 15.37
N LEU A 90 -1.50 12.11 16.19
CA LEU A 90 -2.58 11.56 17.01
C LEU A 90 -2.37 11.80 18.52
N GLY A 91 -1.21 12.31 18.93
CA GLY A 91 -0.88 12.56 20.34
C GLY A 91 -0.46 11.31 21.13
N GLN A 92 -0.28 10.17 20.46
CA GLN A 92 0.16 8.92 21.07
C GLN A 92 0.95 8.05 20.08
N SER A 93 1.97 7.35 20.59
CA SER A 93 2.68 6.29 19.88
C SER A 93 2.04 4.92 20.16
N LEU A 94 2.36 3.93 19.34
CA LEU A 94 2.09 2.52 19.63
C LEU A 94 3.30 1.90 20.33
N SER A 95 3.11 0.75 20.98
CA SER A 95 4.25 -0.01 21.50
C SER A 95 5.15 -0.49 20.36
N ASP A 96 6.44 -0.65 20.66
CA ASP A 96 7.40 -1.08 19.63
C ASP A 96 7.02 -2.44 19.03
N ASP A 97 6.58 -3.38 19.87
CA ASP A 97 6.15 -4.71 19.44
C ASP A 97 4.98 -4.67 18.45
N ILE A 98 4.00 -3.77 18.65
CA ILE A 98 2.86 -3.63 17.73
C ILE A 98 3.34 -3.15 16.36
N VAL A 99 4.22 -2.14 16.34
CA VAL A 99 4.72 -1.58 15.08
C VAL A 99 5.61 -2.60 14.36
N ASP A 100 6.47 -3.31 15.08
CA ASP A 100 7.35 -4.32 14.50
C ASP A 100 6.54 -5.48 13.90
N VAL A 101 5.54 -6.01 14.62
CA VAL A 101 4.67 -7.07 14.09
C VAL A 101 3.87 -6.57 12.89
N ALA A 102 3.28 -5.37 12.98
CA ALA A 102 2.53 -4.76 11.88
C ALA A 102 3.39 -4.59 10.61
N LEU A 103 4.62 -4.07 10.74
CA LEU A 103 5.56 -3.92 9.64
C LEU A 103 5.98 -5.27 9.06
N SER A 104 6.15 -6.30 9.89
CA SER A 104 6.51 -7.65 9.43
C SER A 104 5.40 -8.35 8.63
N ASN A 105 4.14 -7.94 8.83
CA ASN A 105 2.97 -8.48 8.12
C ASN A 105 2.70 -7.77 6.79
N ILE A 106 3.46 -6.74 6.42
CA ILE A 106 3.30 -6.02 5.16
C ILE A 106 4.60 -5.97 4.37
N THR A 107 4.49 -5.79 3.06
CA THR A 107 5.64 -5.52 2.19
C THR A 107 5.50 -4.12 1.61
N ILE A 108 6.46 -3.27 1.88
CA ILE A 108 6.53 -1.91 1.31
C ILE A 108 7.38 -2.00 0.04
N THR A 109 6.75 -1.77 -1.11
CA THR A 109 7.37 -1.94 -2.42
C THR A 109 6.83 -0.91 -3.41
N ALA A 110 7.59 -0.66 -4.47
CA ALA A 110 7.15 0.10 -5.64
C ALA A 110 6.54 -0.78 -6.73
N ASP A 111 6.52 -2.11 -6.56
CA ASP A 111 5.79 -3.03 -7.43
C ASP A 111 4.28 -2.89 -7.18
N PRO A 112 3.48 -2.45 -8.18
CA PRO A 112 2.04 -2.25 -8.00
C PRO A 112 1.23 -3.55 -7.90
N LYS A 113 1.88 -4.72 -8.00
CA LYS A 113 1.22 -6.04 -7.96
C LYS A 113 0.03 -6.10 -8.92
N THR A 114 0.28 -5.79 -10.19
CA THR A 114 -0.75 -5.54 -11.22
C THR A 114 -1.82 -6.64 -11.29
N THR A 115 -1.42 -7.92 -11.18
CA THR A 115 -2.34 -9.08 -11.15
C THR A 115 -3.44 -8.91 -10.09
N SER A 116 -3.10 -8.43 -8.90
CA SER A 116 -4.08 -8.23 -7.82
C SER A 116 -5.09 -7.14 -8.16
N VAL A 117 -4.67 -6.07 -8.86
CA VAL A 117 -5.56 -4.98 -9.29
C VAL A 117 -6.56 -5.48 -10.33
N PHE A 118 -6.13 -6.29 -11.28
CA PHE A 118 -7.05 -6.92 -12.25
C PHE A 118 -8.06 -7.85 -11.56
N ILE A 119 -7.61 -8.66 -10.60
CA ILE A 119 -8.48 -9.54 -9.81
C ILE A 119 -9.46 -8.73 -8.95
N PHE A 120 -9.02 -7.62 -8.35
CA PHE A 120 -9.91 -6.72 -7.61
C PHE A 120 -11.03 -6.21 -8.50
N ALA A 121 -10.71 -5.76 -9.71
CA ALA A 121 -11.73 -5.26 -10.63
C ALA A 121 -12.69 -6.36 -11.10
N GLU A 122 -12.18 -7.56 -11.40
CA GLU A 122 -13.02 -8.73 -11.73
C GLU A 122 -13.98 -9.06 -10.59
N ARG A 123 -13.48 -9.15 -9.35
CA ARG A 123 -14.29 -9.41 -8.16
C ARG A 123 -15.32 -8.29 -7.93
N ALA A 124 -14.92 -7.04 -8.11
CA ALA A 124 -15.80 -5.88 -7.96
C ALA A 124 -16.93 -5.87 -9.01
N ASP A 125 -16.63 -6.21 -10.26
CA ASP A 125 -17.61 -6.33 -11.34
C ASP A 125 -18.59 -7.48 -11.11
N ALA A 126 -18.08 -8.65 -10.71
CA ALA A 126 -18.91 -9.81 -10.35
C ALA A 126 -19.89 -9.50 -9.21
N LEU A 127 -19.52 -8.59 -8.30
CA LEU A 127 -20.37 -8.09 -7.21
C LEU A 127 -21.26 -6.89 -7.61
N GLY A 128 -21.11 -6.37 -8.84
CA GLY A 128 -21.91 -5.28 -9.39
C GLY A 128 -21.44 -3.87 -8.99
N TYR A 129 -20.22 -3.71 -8.47
CA TYR A 129 -19.70 -2.41 -8.03
C TYR A 129 -19.19 -1.52 -9.17
N LEU A 130 -18.83 -2.08 -10.33
CA LEU A 130 -18.26 -1.32 -11.46
C LEU A 130 -19.30 -0.86 -12.49
N GLY A 131 -20.60 -0.94 -12.13
CA GLY A 131 -21.69 -0.50 -12.98
C GLY A 131 -22.03 -1.48 -14.11
N ARG A 132 -23.01 -1.13 -14.94
CA ARG A 132 -23.56 -2.05 -15.96
C ARG A 132 -22.84 -2.02 -17.31
N ASN A 133 -21.94 -1.05 -17.50
CA ASN A 133 -21.27 -0.82 -18.78
C ASN A 133 -19.91 -1.53 -18.86
N GLY A 134 -19.57 -2.35 -17.86
CA GLY A 134 -18.26 -2.94 -17.70
C GLY A 134 -17.22 -1.94 -17.20
N TYR A 135 -15.96 -2.38 -17.19
CA TYR A 135 -14.81 -1.61 -16.76
C TYR A 135 -13.66 -1.79 -17.76
N ASP A 136 -12.83 -0.77 -17.90
CA ASP A 136 -11.63 -0.79 -18.73
C ASP A 136 -10.43 -0.43 -17.85
N LEU A 137 -9.43 -1.31 -17.85
CA LEU A 137 -8.17 -1.12 -17.14
C LEU A 137 -7.00 -0.97 -18.11
N SER A 138 -7.28 -0.81 -19.41
CA SER A 138 -6.28 -0.44 -20.39
C SER A 138 -5.56 0.81 -19.89
N GLU A 139 -4.23 0.81 -19.96
CA GLU A 139 -3.38 1.94 -19.60
C GLU A 139 -3.40 2.35 -18.10
N ILE A 140 -4.05 1.59 -17.21
CA ILE A 140 -4.04 1.88 -15.76
C ILE A 140 -2.62 1.87 -15.16
N PHE A 141 -1.70 1.15 -15.80
CA PHE A 141 -0.27 1.15 -15.50
C PHE A 141 0.49 1.77 -16.67
N PRO A 142 0.69 3.10 -16.69
CA PRO A 142 1.40 3.77 -17.78
C PRO A 142 2.89 3.40 -17.78
N TYR A 143 3.44 3.24 -18.98
CA TYR A 143 4.88 3.09 -19.19
C TYR A 143 5.54 4.47 -19.32
N PHE A 144 6.57 4.74 -18.52
CA PHE A 144 7.40 5.94 -18.65
C PHE A 144 8.75 5.57 -19.25
N ASP A 145 9.06 6.10 -20.44
CA ASP A 145 10.42 6.02 -20.97
C ASP A 145 11.32 7.03 -20.25
N ILE A 146 12.09 6.54 -19.29
CA ILE A 146 13.01 7.36 -18.48
C ILE A 146 14.16 7.97 -19.31
N ASN A 147 14.46 7.44 -20.49
CA ASN A 147 15.50 7.99 -21.38
C ASN A 147 15.00 9.18 -22.22
N SER A 148 13.69 9.44 -22.20
CA SER A 148 13.06 10.50 -23.00
C SER A 148 13.00 11.86 -22.29
N ILE A 149 13.46 11.95 -21.04
CA ILE A 149 13.51 13.21 -20.30
C ILE A 149 14.78 13.96 -20.71
N PRO A 150 14.67 15.20 -21.23
CA PRO A 150 15.84 16.04 -21.45
C PRO A 150 16.58 16.25 -20.14
N GLU A 151 17.90 16.06 -20.12
CA GLU A 151 18.74 16.47 -18.99
C GLU A 151 18.53 17.98 -18.75
N GLU A 152 18.25 18.38 -17.50
CA GLU A 152 18.20 19.80 -17.15
C GLU A 152 19.60 20.40 -17.37
N ASP A 153 19.69 21.43 -18.22
CA ASP A 153 20.87 22.29 -18.31
C ASP A 153 21.09 22.93 -16.92
N THR A 154 22.10 22.45 -16.19
CA THR A 154 22.56 23.00 -14.90
C THR A 154 23.18 24.37 -15.02
#